data_AF-A0A958QKC6-F1
#
_entry.id   AF-A0A958QKC6-F1
#
_cell.length_a   1.000
_cell.length_b   1.000
_cell.length_c   1.000
_cell.angle_alpha   90.00
_cell.angle_beta   90.00
_cell.angle_gamma   90.00
#
_symmetry.space_group_name_H-M   'P 1'
#
loop_
_entity.id
_entity.type
_entity.pdbx_description
1 polymer ?
#
loop_
_entity_poly.entity_id
_entity_poly.type
_entity_poly.pdbx_seq_one_letter_code
_entity_poly.pdbx_strand_id
1 'polypeptide(L)'
;MISASDLVTVHDFLKQTGEPNVRKMMKEISPVHVGLLMKLVHICKDSEFAEHCEKNTFPKFKLNRSEEKIKENFWNDCCKAFISKGLASNQQAA
;
A
#
# COMPACT_ATOMS: atom_id res chain seq x y z
N MET A 1 6.22 -10.30 -7.44
CA MET A 1 4.97 -9.69 -6.96
C MET A 1 4.71 -10.21 -5.55
N ILE A 2 4.11 -9.39 -4.70
CA ILE A 2 3.78 -9.76 -3.32
C ILE A 2 2.56 -10.69 -3.33
N SER A 3 2.52 -11.71 -2.48
CA SER A 3 1.37 -12.62 -2.39
C SER A 3 0.13 -11.92 -1.80
N ALA A 4 -1.08 -12.34 -2.18
CA ALA A 4 -2.31 -11.78 -1.61
C ALA A 4 -2.38 -11.93 -0.07
N SER A 5 -1.85 -13.03 0.46
CA SER A 5 -1.73 -13.30 1.90
C SER A 5 -0.76 -12.33 2.62
N ASP A 6 0.36 -11.98 1.99
CA ASP A 6 1.23 -10.92 2.50
C ASP A 6 0.49 -9.58 2.51
N LEU A 7 -0.27 -9.25 1.44
CA LEU A 7 -1.01 -7.99 1.34
C LEU A 7 -2.12 -7.86 2.39
N VAL A 8 -2.78 -8.96 2.75
CA VAL A 8 -3.75 -9.00 3.86
C VAL A 8 -3.04 -8.68 5.19
N THR A 9 -1.87 -9.27 5.42
CA THR A 9 -1.06 -9.02 6.63
C THR A 9 -0.57 -7.58 6.68
N VAL A 10 -0.11 -7.05 5.54
CA VAL A 10 0.29 -5.64 5.39
C VAL A 10 -0.89 -4.72 5.68
N HIS A 11 -2.08 -5.00 5.16
CA HIS A 11 -3.28 -4.19 5.39
C HIS A 11 -3.63 -4.11 6.87
N ASP A 12 -3.64 -5.24 7.57
CA ASP A 12 -3.90 -5.30 9.01
C ASP A 12 -2.83 -4.55 9.82
N PHE A 13 -1.55 -4.76 9.51
CA PHE A 13 -0.44 -4.04 10.12
C PHE A 13 -0.58 -2.52 9.94
N LEU A 14 -0.87 -2.06 8.72
CA LEU A 14 -1.02 -0.66 8.38
C LEU A 14 -2.19 -0.03 9.15
N LYS A 15 -3.30 -0.77 9.27
CA LYS A 15 -4.50 -0.36 10.00
C LYS A 15 -4.25 -0.21 11.49
N GLN A 16 -3.47 -1.11 12.09
CA GLN A 16 -3.12 -1.07 13.52
C GLN A 16 -2.04 -0.03 13.85
N THR A 17 -1.06 0.14 12.96
CA THR A 17 0.10 1.03 13.19
C THR A 17 -0.27 2.51 13.16
N GLY A 18 -1.19 2.88 12.25
CA GLY A 18 -1.65 4.24 12.06
C GLY A 18 -0.67 5.16 11.31
N GLU A 19 -1.22 6.14 10.59
CA GLU A 19 -0.50 7.04 9.69
C GLU A 19 0.81 7.65 10.25
N PRO A 20 0.85 8.24 11.47
CA PRO A 20 2.07 8.91 11.94
C PRO A 20 3.24 7.94 12.12
N ASN A 21 2.98 6.69 12.49
CA ASN A 21 4.01 5.67 12.67
C ASN A 21 4.43 5.09 11.31
N VAL A 22 3.47 4.83 10.41
CA VAL A 22 3.75 4.40 9.04
C VAL A 22 4.62 5.42 8.32
N ARG A 23 4.33 6.72 8.46
CA ARG A 23 5.14 7.80 7.85
C ARG A 23 6.58 7.82 8.39
N LYS A 24 6.79 7.50 9.68
CA LYS A 24 8.14 7.39 10.26
C LYS A 24 8.88 6.16 9.76
N MET A 25 8.16 5.06 9.52
CA MET A 25 8.72 3.78 9.12
C MET A 25 9.05 3.72 7.62
N MET A 26 8.12 4.16 6.77
CA MET A 26 8.21 4.11 5.31
C MET A 26 8.79 5.41 4.71
N LYS A 27 10.04 5.72 5.07
CA LYS A 27 10.75 6.92 4.56
C LYS A 27 11.08 6.88 3.07
N GLU A 28 10.91 5.72 2.44
CA GLU A 28 11.23 5.48 1.03
C GLU A 28 10.15 6.00 0.08
N ILE A 29 8.93 6.21 0.60
CA ILE A 29 7.80 6.76 -0.16
C ILE A 29 7.45 8.14 0.37
N SER A 30 6.87 8.98 -0.49
CA SER A 30 6.54 10.34 -0.12
C SER A 30 5.36 10.41 0.87
N PRO A 31 5.20 11.52 1.61
CA PRO A 31 4.05 11.71 2.50
C PRO A 31 2.69 11.59 1.81
N VAL A 32 2.63 11.84 0.49
CA VAL A 32 1.42 11.70 -0.33
C VAL A 32 1.09 10.22 -0.54
N HIS A 33 2.09 9.36 -0.75
CA HIS A 33 1.89 7.91 -0.83
C HIS A 33 1.33 7.37 0.47
N VAL A 34 1.91 7.76 1.62
CA VAL A 34 1.43 7.30 2.92
C VAL A 34 -0.02 7.73 3.17
N GLY A 35 -0.38 8.97 2.85
CA GLY A 35 -1.76 9.45 3.00
C GLY A 35 -2.76 8.71 2.09
N LEU A 36 -2.39 8.44 0.84
CA LEU A 36 -3.21 7.65 -0.09
C LEU A 36 -3.34 6.19 0.37
N LEU A 37 -2.24 5.59 0.83
CA LEU A 37 -2.20 4.24 1.35
C LEU A 37 -3.12 4.09 2.57
N MET A 38 -3.08 5.03 3.51
CA MET A 38 -3.97 5.02 4.67
C MET A 38 -5.43 5.16 4.26
N LYS A 39 -5.76 6.05 3.32
CA LYS A 39 -7.12 6.15 2.78
C LYS A 39 -7.60 4.81 2.20
N LEU A 40 -6.75 4.12 1.42
CA LEU A 40 -7.09 2.83 0.85
C LEU A 40 -7.30 1.77 1.93
N VAL A 41 -6.43 1.72 2.95
CA VAL A 41 -6.57 0.79 4.08
C VAL A 41 -7.88 1.02 4.86
N HIS A 42 -8.33 2.27 4.96
CA HIS A 42 -9.60 2.60 5.63
C HIS A 42 -10.85 2.37 4.77
N ILE A 43 -10.76 2.54 3.45
CA ILE A 43 -11.90 2.36 2.52
C ILE A 43 -12.08 0.89 2.15
N CYS A 44 -10.97 0.18 1.90
CA CYS A 44 -10.99 -1.22 1.47
C CYS A 44 -11.00 -2.17 2.66
N LYS A 45 -11.65 -3.32 2.47
CA LYS A 45 -11.36 -4.52 3.26
C LYS A 45 -10.03 -5.12 2.81
N ASP A 46 -9.43 -5.94 3.66
CA ASP A 46 -8.19 -6.69 3.41
C ASP A 46 -8.15 -7.37 2.03
N SER A 47 -9.22 -8.10 1.68
CA SER A 47 -9.34 -8.82 0.40
C SER A 47 -9.41 -7.88 -0.80
N GLU A 48 -10.14 -6.77 -0.69
CA GLU A 48 -10.25 -5.75 -1.75
C GLU A 48 -8.93 -4.98 -1.92
N PHE A 49 -8.20 -4.74 -0.84
CA PHE A 49 -6.89 -4.10 -0.87
C PHE A 49 -5.88 -4.95 -1.64
N ALA A 50 -5.83 -6.26 -1.36
CA ALA A 50 -5.00 -7.19 -2.09
C ALA A 50 -5.36 -7.21 -3.58
N GLU A 51 -6.66 -7.32 -3.91
CA GLU A 51 -7.13 -7.32 -5.29
C GLU A 51 -6.75 -6.04 -6.04
N HIS A 52 -6.96 -4.87 -5.43
CA HIS A 52 -6.61 -3.59 -6.04
C HIS A 52 -5.11 -3.44 -6.26
N CYS A 53 -4.30 -3.92 -5.31
CA CYS A 53 -2.85 -3.91 -5.44
C CYS A 53 -2.37 -4.85 -6.56
N GLU A 54 -2.91 -6.06 -6.67
CA GLU A 54 -2.56 -7.01 -7.73
C GLU A 54 -2.98 -6.52 -9.13
N LYS A 55 -4.20 -6.01 -9.25
CA LYS A 55 -4.74 -5.51 -10.52
C LYS A 55 -4.25 -4.11 -10.87
N ASN A 56 -3.45 -3.47 -10.00
CA ASN A 56 -3.06 -2.05 -10.11
C ASN A 56 -4.27 -1.12 -10.32
N THR A 57 -5.37 -1.41 -9.63
CA THR A 57 -6.61 -0.63 -9.68
C THR A 57 -6.82 0.13 -8.37
N PHE A 58 -7.83 0.99 -8.35
CA PHE A 58 -8.20 1.75 -7.16
C PHE A 58 -9.70 1.58 -6.92
N PRO A 59 -10.15 1.56 -5.66
CA PRO A 59 -11.56 1.61 -5.34
C PRO A 59 -12.19 2.90 -5.89
N LYS A 60 -13.53 2.95 -5.90
CA LYS A 60 -14.27 4.08 -6.45
C LYS A 60 -14.27 5.27 -5.48
N PHE A 61 -13.21 6.08 -5.51
CA PHE A 61 -13.09 7.33 -4.75
C PHE A 61 -12.39 8.42 -5.56
N LYS A 62 -12.49 9.67 -5.09
CA LYS A 62 -11.89 10.82 -5.74
C LYS A 62 -10.45 11.00 -5.25
N LEU A 63 -9.51 10.90 -6.18
CA LEU A 63 -8.12 11.28 -5.96
C LEU A 63 -7.99 12.80 -6.02
N ASN A 64 -7.11 13.36 -5.20
CA ASN A 64 -6.71 14.75 -5.34
C ASN A 64 -5.58 14.90 -6.38
N ARG A 65 -5.28 16.14 -6.76
CA ARG A 65 -4.27 16.45 -7.79
C ARG A 65 -2.87 15.89 -7.50
N SER A 66 -2.48 15.76 -6.24
CA SER A 66 -1.18 15.21 -5.85
C SER A 66 -1.17 13.68 -5.90
N GLU A 67 -2.30 13.05 -5.56
CA GLU A 67 -2.51 11.60 -5.64
C GLU A 67 -2.60 11.13 -7.10
N GLU A 68 -3.24 11.91 -7.98
CA GLU A 68 -3.29 11.61 -9.41
C GLU A 68 -1.90 11.54 -10.06
N LYS A 69 -0.97 12.39 -9.63
CA LYS A 69 0.41 12.40 -10.13
C LYS A 69 1.20 11.14 -9.76
N ILE A 70 0.86 10.49 -8.66
CA ILE A 70 1.56 9.28 -8.19
C ILE A 70 0.81 8.00 -8.54
N LYS A 71 -0.45 8.10 -8.99
CA LYS A 71 -1.35 6.97 -9.22
C LYS A 71 -0.72 5.85 -10.06
N GLU A 72 0.00 6.20 -11.12
CA GLU A 72 0.58 5.24 -12.06
C GLU A 72 1.67 4.37 -11.43
N ASN A 73 2.44 4.91 -10.48
CA ASN A 73 3.54 4.20 -9.81
C ASN A 73 3.23 3.83 -8.36
N PHE A 74 2.09 4.29 -7.83
CA PHE A 74 1.74 4.20 -6.42
C PHE A 74 1.86 2.79 -5.85
N TRP A 75 1.23 1.80 -6.51
CA TRP A 75 1.25 0.41 -6.03
C TRP A 75 2.64 -0.18 -6.09
N ASN A 76 3.42 0.13 -7.14
CA ASN A 76 4.79 -0.32 -7.29
C ASN A 76 5.70 0.24 -6.17
N ASP A 77 5.60 1.55 -5.90
CA ASP A 77 6.37 2.20 -4.84
C ASP A 77 5.97 1.70 -3.45
N CYS A 78 4.67 1.46 -3.21
CA CYS A 78 4.20 0.85 -1.97
C CYS A 78 4.71 -0.59 -1.81
N CYS A 79 4.63 -1.41 -2.86
CA CYS A 79 5.15 -2.79 -2.83
C CYS A 79 6.65 -2.83 -2.51
N LYS A 80 7.44 -1.96 -3.14
CA LYS A 80 8.88 -1.84 -2.85
C LYS A 80 9.11 -1.46 -1.38
N ALA A 81 8.33 -0.51 -0.85
CA ALA A 81 8.42 -0.13 0.55
C ALA A 81 8.03 -1.28 1.49
N PHE A 82 6.99 -2.06 1.16
CA PHE A 82 6.60 -3.22 1.97
C PHE A 82 7.71 -4.28 2.03
N ILE A 83 8.36 -4.54 0.90
CA ILE A 83 9.49 -5.47 0.81
C ILE A 83 10.70 -4.95 1.57
N SER A 84 11.07 -3.68 1.38
CA SER A 84 12.21 -3.05 2.06
C SER A 84 12.06 -3.03 3.59
N LYS A 85 10.82 -2.96 4.09
CA LYS A 85 10.52 -3.02 5.52
C LYS A 85 10.28 -4.43 6.06
N GLY A 86 10.34 -5.46 5.22
CA GLY A 86 10.06 -6.84 5.61
C GLY A 86 8.60 -7.09 6.00
N LEU A 87 7.67 -6.23 5.55
CA LEU A 87 6.23 -6.45 5.75
C LEU A 87 5.66 -7.45 4.75
N ALA A 88 6.33 -7.59 3.61
CA ALA A 88 5.94 -8.50 2.55
C ALA A 88 7.19 -9.14 1.98
N SER A 89 7.11 -10.43 1.66
CA SER A 89 8.20 -11.07 0.94
C SER A 89 8.07 -10.77 -0.55
N ASN A 90 9.19 -10.44 -1.20
CA ASN A 90 9.25 -10.58 -2.64
C ASN A 90 9.28 -12.08 -2.89
N GLN A 91 8.13 -12.68 -3.20
CA GLN A 91 8.06 -14.11 -3.45
C GLN A 91 8.75 -14.38 -4.80
N GLN A 92 10.09 -14.38 -4.79
CA GLN A 92 10.88 -15.15 -5.73
C GLN A 92 10.65 -16.60 -5.32
N ALA A 93 9.83 -17.29 -6.10
CA ALA A 93 9.76 -18.75 -6.05
C ALA A 93 11.20 -19.27 -6.11
N ALA A 94 11.61 -19.95 -5.04
CA ALA A 94 12.72 -20.88 -5.09
C ALA A 94 12.30 -22.12 -5.90
#